data_AF-X1NGG1-F1
#
_entry.id   AF-X1NGG1-F1
#
_cell.length_a   1.000
_cell.length_b   1.000
_cell.length_c   1.000
_cell.angle_alpha   90.00
_cell.angle_beta   90.00
_cell.angle_gamma   90.00
#
_symmetry.space_group_name_H-M   'P 1'
#
loop_
_entity.id
_entity.type
_entity.pdbx_description
1 polymer ?
#
loop_
_entity_poly.entity_id
_entity_poly.type
_entity_poly.pdbx_seq_one_letter_code
_entity_poly.pdbx_strand_id
1 'polypeptide(L)'
;ARSRRFAVKHGYDYMFIVQSDIIFPPNTLLVLLDAMKKHDTGVVCPLTPERPEKVRTDDFVVCMGWNKNPHARDAINKGEDFEITGSGSGYMCVLVRRDVFKKVEFPAIGSSDMNWYNALHKAGVKIMCHVGLRLYHKQRSDDRIIRGDRYVVEHWQEVVKRNLARGKPWFYGLPRAWWWGRGKKQFLAELPKHLQEDPIWWRW
;
A
#
# COMPACT_ATOMS: atom_id res chain seq x y z
N ALA A 1 -17.73 10.02 -10.37
CA ALA A 1 -18.28 11.00 -11.35
C ALA A 1 -18.81 12.30 -10.72
N ARG A 2 -19.78 12.26 -9.79
CA ARG A 2 -20.37 13.48 -9.18
C ARG A 2 -19.32 14.36 -8.47
N SER A 3 -18.48 13.76 -7.61
CA SER A 3 -17.42 14.48 -6.88
C SER A 3 -16.41 15.16 -7.81
N ARG A 4 -16.06 14.52 -8.95
CA ARG A 4 -15.22 15.13 -9.99
C ARG A 4 -15.85 16.38 -10.58
N ARG A 5 -17.11 16.29 -11.02
CA ARG A 5 -17.81 17.44 -11.61
C ARG A 5 -17.88 18.60 -10.62
N PHE A 6 -18.12 18.29 -9.34
CA PHE A 6 -18.07 19.28 -8.27
C PHE A 6 -16.68 19.91 -8.14
N ALA A 7 -15.61 19.10 -8.08
CA ALA A 7 -14.24 19.57 -7.96
C ALA A 7 -13.82 20.46 -9.14
N VAL A 8 -14.16 20.06 -10.38
CA VAL A 8 -13.91 20.84 -11.59
C VAL A 8 -14.67 22.16 -11.56
N LYS A 9 -15.97 22.14 -11.22
CA LYS A 9 -16.83 23.33 -11.18
C LYS A 9 -16.33 24.38 -10.19
N HIS A 10 -15.82 23.96 -9.04
CA HIS A 10 -15.38 24.85 -7.97
C HIS A 10 -13.87 25.11 -7.97
N GLY A 11 -13.16 24.64 -8.99
CA GLY A 11 -11.76 24.99 -9.22
C GLY A 11 -10.76 24.39 -8.23
N TYR A 12 -11.05 23.23 -7.64
CA TYR A 12 -10.09 22.51 -6.80
C TYR A 12 -8.84 22.11 -7.60
N ASP A 13 -7.67 22.14 -6.96
CA ASP A 13 -6.38 21.77 -7.60
C ASP A 13 -6.08 20.28 -7.52
N TYR A 14 -6.66 19.60 -6.53
CA TYR A 14 -6.43 18.19 -6.27
C TYR A 14 -7.73 17.47 -5.93
N MET A 15 -7.81 16.21 -6.32
CA MET A 15 -8.79 15.26 -5.82
C MET A 15 -8.06 14.18 -5.02
N PHE A 16 -8.39 14.08 -3.73
CA PHE A 16 -7.92 13.01 -2.88
C PHE A 16 -9.04 11.97 -2.73
N ILE A 17 -8.86 10.81 -3.38
CA ILE A 17 -9.85 9.75 -3.45
C ILE A 17 -9.46 8.69 -2.44
N VAL A 18 -10.37 8.34 -1.54
CA VAL A 18 -10.11 7.40 -0.46
C VAL A 18 -11.29 6.46 -0.22
N GLN A 19 -11.00 5.23 0.23
CA GLN A 19 -11.99 4.33 0.80
C GLN A 19 -12.21 4.65 2.29
N SER A 20 -13.41 4.39 2.78
CA SER A 20 -13.83 4.74 4.15
C SER A 20 -13.21 3.86 5.24
N ASP A 21 -12.64 2.70 4.88
CA ASP A 21 -12.01 1.75 5.79
C ASP A 21 -10.47 1.81 5.78
N ILE A 22 -9.90 2.81 5.10
CA ILE A 22 -8.46 3.06 5.09
C ILE A 22 -8.05 3.91 6.29
N ILE A 23 -6.94 3.54 6.92
CA ILE A 23 -6.34 4.29 8.02
C ILE A 23 -5.04 4.92 7.52
N PHE A 24 -4.92 6.22 7.75
CA PHE A 24 -3.82 7.04 7.26
C PHE A 24 -2.77 7.26 8.33
N PRO A 25 -1.47 7.10 8.02
CA PRO A 25 -0.42 7.70 8.82
C PRO A 25 -0.56 9.23 8.85
N PRO A 26 -0.01 9.90 9.89
CA PRO A 26 0.09 11.36 9.92
C PRO A 26 0.72 11.91 8.64
N ASN A 27 0.30 13.11 8.23
CA ASN A 27 0.86 13.83 7.07
C ASN A 27 0.71 13.14 5.71
N THR A 28 -0.13 12.11 5.59
CA THR A 28 -0.33 11.37 4.33
C THR A 28 -0.53 12.28 3.11
N LEU A 29 -1.40 13.30 3.21
CA LEU A 29 -1.66 14.20 2.09
C LEU A 29 -0.42 15.01 1.68
N LEU A 30 0.37 15.48 2.65
CA LEU A 30 1.60 16.23 2.39
C LEU A 30 2.65 15.35 1.70
N VAL A 31 2.83 14.13 2.19
CA VAL A 31 3.76 13.15 1.60
C VAL A 31 3.38 12.83 0.14
N LEU A 32 2.08 12.70 -0.16
CA LEU A 32 1.60 12.46 -1.53
C LEU A 32 1.83 13.68 -2.44
N LEU A 33 1.65 14.91 -1.93
CA LEU A 33 1.96 16.14 -2.68
C LEU A 33 3.45 16.25 -2.99
N ASP A 34 4.31 15.95 -2.02
CA ASP A 34 5.77 15.96 -2.20
C ASP A 34 6.21 14.91 -3.21
N ALA A 35 5.66 13.69 -3.13
CA ALA A 35 5.92 12.65 -4.12
C ALA A 35 5.43 13.05 -5.52
N MET A 36 4.26 13.70 -5.62
CA MET A 36 3.72 14.18 -6.90
C MET A 36 4.64 15.21 -7.55
N LYS A 37 5.16 16.14 -6.74
CA LYS A 37 6.14 17.14 -7.18
C LYS A 37 7.49 16.51 -7.55
N LYS A 38 8.02 15.62 -6.71
CA LYS A 38 9.31 14.92 -6.91
C LYS A 38 9.36 14.19 -8.25
N HIS A 39 8.27 13.55 -8.66
CA HIS A 39 8.23 12.69 -9.84
C HIS A 39 7.63 13.36 -11.09
N ASP A 40 7.24 14.63 -10.97
CA ASP A 40 6.45 15.39 -11.95
C ASP A 40 5.34 14.52 -12.59
N THR A 41 4.40 14.11 -11.74
CA THR A 41 3.28 13.25 -12.14
C THR A 41 1.95 13.92 -11.81
N GLY A 42 0.90 13.51 -12.52
CA GLY A 42 -0.47 13.95 -12.23
C GLY A 42 -1.22 13.01 -11.28
N VAL A 43 -0.68 11.82 -10.97
CA VAL A 43 -1.34 10.81 -10.12
C VAL A 43 -0.31 10.13 -9.22
N VAL A 44 -0.57 10.14 -7.92
CA VAL A 44 0.24 9.40 -6.93
C VAL A 44 -0.65 8.55 -6.04
N CYS A 45 -0.22 7.33 -5.76
CA CYS A 45 -0.84 6.47 -4.76
C CYS A 45 0.20 5.87 -3.80
N PRO A 46 -0.17 5.63 -2.53
CA PRO A 46 0.68 4.93 -1.57
C PRO A 46 0.57 3.41 -1.69
N LEU A 47 1.41 2.69 -0.93
CA LEU A 47 1.23 1.27 -0.72
C LEU A 47 0.02 1.02 0.17
N THR A 48 -0.95 0.26 -0.33
CA THR A 48 -2.15 -0.12 0.42
C THR A 48 -2.27 -1.64 0.44
N PRO A 49 -2.36 -2.29 1.62
CA PRO A 49 -2.62 -3.73 1.69
C PRO A 49 -4.07 -4.03 1.31
N GLU A 50 -4.31 -5.22 0.78
CA GLU A 50 -5.68 -5.74 0.65
C GLU A 50 -6.09 -6.50 1.91
N ARG A 51 -7.40 -6.77 2.07
CA ARG A 51 -7.90 -7.52 3.22
C ARG A 51 -7.79 -9.02 2.98
N PRO A 52 -7.22 -9.78 3.94
CA PRO A 52 -7.25 -11.24 3.90
C PRO A 52 -8.66 -11.81 3.76
N GLU A 53 -9.69 -11.21 4.37
CA GLU A 53 -11.08 -11.68 4.24
C GLU A 53 -11.60 -11.66 2.80
N LYS A 54 -11.08 -10.75 1.96
CA LYS A 54 -11.55 -10.54 0.58
C LYS A 54 -10.76 -11.38 -0.41
N VAL A 55 -9.44 -11.42 -0.28
CA VAL A 55 -8.55 -12.02 -1.29
C VAL A 55 -7.60 -13.09 -0.75
N ARG A 56 -7.74 -13.47 0.53
CA ARG A 56 -6.91 -14.47 1.23
C ARG A 56 -5.43 -14.12 1.34
N THR A 57 -5.09 -12.84 1.19
CA THR A 57 -3.75 -12.29 1.40
C THR A 57 -3.84 -10.85 1.92
N ASP A 58 -2.80 -10.39 2.60
CA ASP A 58 -2.59 -9.02 3.10
C ASP A 58 -1.56 -8.25 2.26
N ASP A 59 -1.26 -8.77 1.07
CA ASP A 59 -0.27 -8.19 0.20
C ASP A 59 -0.71 -6.81 -0.31
N PHE A 60 0.26 -6.01 -0.75
CA PHE A 60 -0.02 -4.71 -1.35
C PHE A 60 -0.79 -4.89 -2.66
N VAL A 61 -1.85 -4.10 -2.85
CA VAL A 61 -2.72 -4.21 -4.03
C VAL A 61 -1.92 -4.12 -5.33
N VAL A 62 -0.93 -3.22 -5.38
CA VAL A 62 -0.04 -3.06 -6.54
C VAL A 62 0.74 -4.33 -6.90
N CYS A 63 0.97 -5.25 -5.96
CA CYS A 63 1.68 -6.51 -6.17
C CYS A 63 0.77 -7.66 -6.62
N MET A 64 -0.56 -7.48 -6.64
CA MET A 64 -1.48 -8.54 -7.01
C MET A 64 -1.33 -8.89 -8.49
N GLY A 65 -1.31 -10.18 -8.81
CA GLY A 65 -1.06 -10.66 -10.19
C GLY A 65 -2.04 -10.11 -11.21
N TRP A 66 -3.31 -9.91 -10.83
CA TRP A 66 -4.34 -9.33 -11.71
C TRP A 66 -4.12 -7.84 -12.02
N ASN A 67 -3.30 -7.15 -11.23
CA ASN A 67 -2.97 -5.73 -11.44
C ASN A 67 -1.80 -5.50 -12.38
N LYS A 68 -1.07 -6.56 -12.79
CA LYS A 68 -0.05 -6.51 -13.86
C LYS A 68 1.07 -5.47 -13.65
N ASN A 69 1.58 -5.31 -12.42
CA ASN A 69 2.76 -4.51 -12.12
C ASN A 69 3.97 -5.41 -11.78
N PRO A 70 4.67 -6.00 -12.79
CA PRO A 70 5.68 -7.03 -12.55
C PRO A 70 6.87 -6.54 -11.71
N HIS A 71 7.18 -5.25 -11.73
CA HIS A 71 8.33 -4.67 -11.02
C HIS A 71 7.99 -4.13 -9.62
N ALA A 72 6.71 -4.16 -9.21
CA ALA A 72 6.26 -3.53 -7.97
C ALA A 72 6.97 -4.13 -6.75
N ARG A 73 7.08 -5.46 -6.67
CA ARG A 73 7.73 -6.14 -5.54
C ARG A 73 9.18 -5.73 -5.40
N ASP A 74 9.93 -5.73 -6.50
CA ASP A 74 11.36 -5.42 -6.49
C ASP A 74 11.60 -3.99 -6.03
N ALA A 75 10.79 -3.04 -6.54
CA ALA A 75 10.86 -1.64 -6.12
C ALA A 75 10.53 -1.46 -4.62
N ILE A 76 9.48 -2.14 -4.12
CA ILE A 76 9.12 -2.11 -2.69
C ILE A 76 10.26 -2.66 -1.81
N ASN A 77 10.89 -3.75 -2.25
CA ASN A 77 12.01 -4.36 -1.53
C ASN A 77 13.21 -3.42 -1.46
N LYS A 78 13.49 -2.70 -2.56
CA LYS A 78 14.55 -1.67 -2.64
C LYS A 78 14.20 -0.37 -1.92
N GLY A 79 12.92 -0.14 -1.61
CA GLY A 79 12.47 1.14 -1.05
C GLY A 79 12.38 2.25 -2.09
N GLU A 80 12.22 1.89 -3.37
CA GLU A 80 12.20 2.80 -4.51
C GLU A 80 10.78 3.07 -4.97
N ASP A 81 10.43 4.33 -5.18
CA ASP A 81 9.18 4.70 -5.85
C ASP A 81 9.18 4.16 -7.28
N PHE A 82 8.01 3.77 -7.80
CA PHE A 82 7.92 3.18 -9.13
C PHE A 82 6.68 3.62 -9.89
N GLU A 83 6.76 3.58 -11.21
CA GLU A 83 5.62 3.82 -12.09
C GLU A 83 4.71 2.59 -12.12
N ILE A 84 3.42 2.81 -11.92
CA ILE A 84 2.39 1.78 -12.07
C ILE A 84 2.11 1.63 -13.55
N THR A 85 2.39 0.46 -14.10
CA THR A 85 2.20 0.15 -15.52
C THR A 85 0.91 -0.62 -15.81
N GLY A 86 0.34 -1.27 -14.80
CA GLY A 86 -0.90 -2.01 -14.90
C GLY A 86 -2.07 -1.29 -14.23
N SER A 87 -2.97 -2.05 -13.60
CA SER A 87 -4.01 -1.46 -12.75
C SER A 87 -3.39 -1.08 -11.40
N GLY A 88 -3.70 0.12 -10.89
CA GLY A 88 -2.99 0.66 -9.72
C GLY A 88 -3.41 0.09 -8.38
N SER A 89 -3.28 0.87 -7.30
CA SER A 89 -3.48 0.45 -5.90
C SER A 89 -4.94 0.15 -5.50
N GLY A 90 -5.81 -0.08 -6.49
CA GLY A 90 -7.25 0.03 -6.35
C GLY A 90 -7.67 1.46 -6.00
N TYR A 91 -8.95 1.81 -6.07
CA TYR A 91 -9.44 3.13 -5.64
C TYR A 91 -9.34 3.38 -4.11
N MET A 92 -8.41 2.72 -3.43
CA MET A 92 -8.27 2.76 -1.99
C MET A 92 -7.74 4.09 -1.48
N CYS A 93 -6.69 4.60 -2.13
CA CYS A 93 -6.11 5.90 -1.85
C CYS A 93 -5.33 6.39 -3.07
N VAL A 94 -5.72 7.54 -3.63
CA VAL A 94 -5.03 8.17 -4.76
C VAL A 94 -5.21 9.69 -4.73
N LEU A 95 -4.11 10.40 -4.98
CA LEU A 95 -4.10 11.86 -5.17
C LEU A 95 -4.01 12.16 -6.67
N VAL A 96 -4.91 12.99 -7.17
CA VAL A 96 -5.03 13.33 -8.60
C VAL A 96 -4.96 14.83 -8.79
N ARG A 97 -4.07 15.29 -9.67
CA ARG A 97 -3.92 16.70 -10.05
C ARG A 97 -5.04 17.16 -10.99
N ARG A 98 -5.38 18.45 -10.93
CA ARG A 98 -6.50 19.05 -11.68
C ARG A 98 -6.46 18.85 -13.18
N ASP A 99 -5.30 19.02 -13.81
CA ASP A 99 -5.12 18.78 -15.24
C ASP A 99 -5.54 17.36 -15.63
N VAL A 100 -5.20 16.36 -14.80
CA VAL A 100 -5.59 14.97 -15.01
C VAL A 100 -7.09 14.76 -14.83
N PHE A 101 -7.67 15.14 -13.69
CA PHE A 101 -9.10 14.88 -13.48
C PHE A 101 -10.02 15.79 -14.32
N LYS A 102 -9.52 16.87 -14.93
CA LYS A 102 -10.24 17.58 -15.99
C LYS A 102 -10.27 16.75 -17.27
N LYS A 103 -9.12 16.19 -17.67
CA LYS A 103 -8.92 15.43 -18.92
C LYS A 103 -9.54 14.04 -18.90
N VAL A 104 -9.40 13.30 -17.80
CA VAL A 104 -9.79 11.88 -17.71
C VAL A 104 -11.03 11.75 -16.84
N GLU A 105 -12.09 11.19 -17.42
CA GLU A 105 -13.35 10.99 -16.70
C GLU A 105 -13.30 9.75 -15.81
N PHE A 106 -14.00 9.82 -14.66
CA PHE A 106 -14.31 8.61 -13.90
C PHE A 106 -15.39 7.83 -14.66
N PRO A 107 -15.16 6.56 -15.01
CA PRO A 107 -16.11 5.80 -15.81
C PRO A 107 -17.47 5.68 -15.10
N ALA A 108 -18.56 5.77 -15.86
CA ALA A 108 -19.92 5.86 -15.35
C ALA A 108 -20.55 4.47 -15.21
N ILE A 109 -20.56 3.93 -13.99
CA ILE A 109 -21.35 2.75 -13.54
C ILE A 109 -20.81 1.40 -14.04
N GLY A 110 -20.74 0.41 -13.13
CA GLY A 110 -20.21 -0.94 -13.42
C GLY A 110 -18.70 -1.00 -13.65
N SER A 111 -18.03 0.14 -13.58
CA SER A 111 -16.61 0.29 -13.84
C SER A 111 -15.76 0.00 -12.61
N SER A 112 -14.84 -0.95 -12.74
CA SER A 112 -13.79 -1.17 -11.77
C SER A 112 -12.79 0.00 -11.78
N ASP A 113 -12.08 0.16 -10.68
CA ASP A 113 -10.83 0.92 -10.60
C ASP A 113 -9.90 0.65 -11.78
N MET A 114 -9.78 -0.61 -12.20
CA MET A 114 -8.98 -1.02 -13.36
C MET A 114 -9.33 -0.25 -14.63
N ASN A 115 -10.62 -0.01 -14.92
CA ASN A 115 -11.04 0.71 -16.11
C ASN A 115 -10.55 2.16 -16.12
N TRP A 116 -10.45 2.79 -14.96
CA TRP A 116 -9.94 4.16 -14.87
C TRP A 116 -8.42 4.21 -14.96
N TYR A 117 -7.70 3.26 -14.36
CA TYR A 117 -6.26 3.14 -14.58
C TYR A 117 -5.95 2.93 -16.07
N ASN A 118 -6.71 2.09 -16.77
CA ASN A 118 -6.58 1.93 -18.22
C ASN A 118 -6.85 3.24 -18.98
N ALA A 119 -7.83 4.04 -18.54
CA ALA A 119 -8.11 5.34 -19.14
C ALA A 119 -6.98 6.35 -18.91
N LEU A 120 -6.37 6.35 -17.72
CA LEU A 120 -5.19 7.16 -17.40
C LEU A 120 -4.01 6.78 -18.30
N HIS A 121 -3.71 5.50 -18.44
CA HIS A 121 -2.65 4.98 -19.33
C HIS A 121 -2.89 5.36 -20.78
N LYS A 122 -4.11 5.15 -21.29
CA LYS A 122 -4.49 5.56 -22.65
C LYS A 122 -4.34 7.07 -22.87
N ALA A 123 -4.51 7.87 -21.81
CA ALA A 123 -4.34 9.33 -21.86
C ALA A 123 -2.88 9.78 -21.69
N GLY A 124 -1.93 8.84 -21.57
CA GLY A 124 -0.51 9.12 -21.35
C GLY A 124 -0.21 9.70 -19.97
N VAL A 125 -1.06 9.44 -18.97
CA VAL A 125 -0.86 9.94 -17.61
C VAL A 125 0.08 9.00 -16.88
N LYS A 126 1.25 9.52 -16.49
CA LYS A 126 2.19 8.84 -15.59
C LYS A 126 1.55 8.66 -14.21
N ILE A 127 1.64 7.47 -13.63
CA ILE A 127 1.06 7.13 -12.32
C ILE A 127 2.16 6.60 -11.41
N MET A 128 2.41 7.25 -10.28
CA MET A 128 3.48 6.86 -9.37
C MET A 128 2.96 6.18 -8.10
N CYS A 129 3.60 5.09 -7.71
CA CYS A 129 3.47 4.53 -6.37
C CYS A 129 4.59 5.07 -5.47
N HIS A 130 4.20 5.70 -4.36
CA HIS A 130 5.15 6.12 -3.33
C HIS A 130 5.35 5.02 -2.29
N VAL A 131 6.55 4.44 -2.26
CA VAL A 131 6.86 3.25 -1.42
C VAL A 131 7.08 3.61 0.04
N GLY A 132 7.47 4.85 0.32
CA GLY A 132 7.67 5.36 1.68
C GLY A 132 6.39 5.53 2.48
N LEU A 133 5.22 5.61 1.82
CA LEU A 133 3.93 5.78 2.47
C LEU A 133 3.13 4.48 2.41
N ARG A 134 2.91 3.89 3.58
CA ARG A 134 2.13 2.65 3.75
C ARG A 134 0.86 2.95 4.51
N LEU A 135 -0.26 2.58 3.92
CA LEU A 135 -1.56 2.69 4.57
C LEU A 135 -1.92 1.39 5.26
N TYR A 136 -2.97 1.45 6.07
CA TYR A 136 -3.55 0.29 6.70
C TYR A 136 -4.99 0.13 6.27
N HIS A 137 -5.48 -1.11 6.34
CA HIS A 137 -6.87 -1.42 6.03
C HIS A 137 -7.56 -1.97 7.27
N LYS A 138 -8.72 -1.42 7.62
CA LYS A 138 -9.57 -1.99 8.66
C LYS A 138 -10.34 -3.19 8.11
N GLN A 139 -10.12 -4.37 8.68
CA GLN A 139 -10.89 -5.57 8.36
C GLN A 139 -12.33 -5.41 8.86
N ARG A 140 -13.32 -5.81 8.04
CA ARG A 140 -14.73 -5.57 8.38
C ARG A 140 -15.29 -6.60 9.34
N SER A 141 -14.80 -7.84 9.26
CA SER A 141 -15.32 -8.94 10.08
C SER A 141 -14.97 -8.82 11.57
N ASP A 142 -13.82 -8.23 11.89
CA ASP A 142 -13.24 -8.30 13.26
C ASP A 142 -12.44 -7.05 13.68
N ASP A 143 -12.61 -5.94 12.96
CA ASP A 143 -11.96 -4.65 13.23
C ASP A 143 -10.42 -4.65 13.24
N ARG A 144 -9.75 -5.76 12.87
CA ARG A 144 -8.28 -5.81 12.83
C ARG A 144 -7.72 -4.81 11.83
N ILE A 145 -6.61 -4.18 12.21
CA ILE A 145 -5.86 -3.28 11.33
C ILE A 145 -4.82 -4.11 10.57
N ILE A 146 -5.10 -4.34 9.29
CA ILE A 146 -4.21 -5.11 8.41
C ILE A 146 -2.90 -4.36 8.24
N ARG A 147 -1.80 -5.10 8.44
CA ARG A 147 -0.45 -4.56 8.54
C ARG A 147 -0.34 -3.44 9.57
N GLY A 148 -1.08 -3.45 10.69
CA GLY A 148 -0.76 -2.64 11.88
C GLY A 148 0.22 -3.36 12.81
N ASP A 149 0.75 -2.66 13.83
CA ASP A 149 1.79 -3.21 14.74
C ASP A 149 1.43 -4.60 15.29
N ARG A 150 0.24 -4.73 15.88
CA ARG A 150 -0.26 -6.00 16.42
C ARG A 150 -0.27 -7.10 15.34
N TYR A 151 -0.75 -6.77 14.16
CA TYR A 151 -0.84 -7.71 13.04
C TYR A 151 0.54 -8.18 12.60
N VAL A 152 1.53 -7.28 12.55
CA VAL A 152 2.92 -7.61 12.19
C VAL A 152 3.55 -8.54 13.23
N VAL A 153 3.34 -8.25 14.51
CA VAL A 153 3.81 -9.11 15.61
C VAL A 153 3.19 -10.50 15.49
N GLU A 154 1.88 -10.60 15.29
CA GLU A 154 1.16 -11.86 15.11
C GLU A 154 1.69 -12.64 13.89
N HIS A 155 1.95 -11.96 12.78
CA HIS A 155 2.54 -12.58 11.58
C HIS A 155 3.89 -13.25 11.88
N TRP A 156 4.83 -12.51 12.48
CA TRP A 156 6.16 -13.05 12.78
C TRP A 156 6.14 -14.13 13.86
N GLN A 157 5.23 -14.03 14.84
CA GLN A 157 4.96 -15.12 15.77
C GLN A 157 4.52 -16.40 15.05
N GLU A 158 3.65 -16.27 14.04
CA GLU A 158 3.17 -17.41 13.26
C GLU A 158 4.26 -17.97 12.34
N VAL A 159 5.15 -17.14 11.78
CA VAL A 159 6.36 -17.60 11.08
C VAL A 159 7.21 -18.46 12.01
N VAL A 160 7.48 -17.99 13.23
CA VAL A 160 8.26 -18.73 14.23
C VAL A 160 7.60 -20.07 14.58
N LYS A 161 6.27 -20.09 14.81
CA LYS A 161 5.51 -21.32 15.09
C LYS A 161 5.62 -22.32 13.92
N ARG A 162 5.38 -21.87 12.69
CA ARG A 162 5.47 -22.71 11.48
C ARG A 162 6.87 -23.26 11.25
N ASN A 163 7.92 -22.48 11.54
CA ASN A 163 9.29 -22.96 11.45
C ASN A 163 9.53 -24.13 12.41
N LEU A 164 9.15 -23.96 13.69
CA LEU A 164 9.29 -24.99 14.71
C LEU A 164 8.48 -26.25 14.35
N ALA A 165 7.23 -26.10 13.92
CA ALA A 165 6.39 -27.22 13.50
C ALA A 165 6.97 -28.02 12.32
N ARG A 166 7.81 -27.39 11.49
CA ARG A 166 8.49 -28.00 10.34
C ARG A 166 9.91 -28.48 10.65
N GLY A 167 10.32 -28.48 11.92
CA GLY A 167 11.69 -28.83 12.33
C GLY A 167 12.77 -27.84 11.86
N LYS A 168 12.38 -26.63 11.42
CA LYS A 168 13.32 -25.57 11.03
C LYS A 168 13.75 -24.75 12.26
N PRO A 169 14.93 -24.12 12.25
CA PRO A 169 15.29 -23.14 13.26
C PRO A 169 14.22 -22.04 13.37
N TRP A 170 13.92 -21.59 14.59
CA TRP A 170 12.83 -20.62 14.83
C TRP A 170 13.00 -19.33 14.00
N PHE A 171 14.25 -18.96 13.71
CA PHE A 171 14.62 -17.76 12.99
C PHE A 171 14.67 -17.91 11.46
N TYR A 172 14.33 -19.08 10.91
CA TYR A 172 14.38 -19.31 9.47
C TYR A 172 13.46 -18.34 8.70
N GLY A 173 14.02 -17.56 7.77
CA GLY A 173 13.26 -16.58 6.98
C GLY A 173 12.93 -15.28 7.72
N LEU A 174 13.39 -15.08 8.96
CA LEU A 174 13.38 -13.76 9.59
C LEU A 174 14.36 -12.82 8.86
N PRO A 175 14.06 -11.52 8.77
CA PRO A 175 14.99 -10.53 8.25
C PRO A 175 16.28 -10.51 9.10
N ARG A 176 17.45 -10.32 8.48
CA ARG A 176 18.72 -10.22 9.23
C ARG A 176 18.79 -8.87 9.94
N ALA A 177 18.57 -8.83 11.25
CA ALA A 177 18.38 -7.59 12.01
C ALA A 177 18.90 -7.71 13.47
N TRP A 178 18.40 -6.89 14.39
CA TRP A 178 18.82 -6.78 15.80
C TRP A 178 18.77 -8.07 16.65
N TRP A 179 18.07 -9.12 16.19
CA TRP A 179 17.83 -10.33 17.00
C TRP A 179 19.00 -11.32 17.01
N TRP A 180 20.07 -11.09 16.26
CA TRP A 180 21.27 -11.95 16.31
C TRP A 180 21.82 -12.06 17.73
N GLY A 181 22.07 -13.29 18.17
CA GLY A 181 22.51 -13.58 19.55
C GLY A 181 21.40 -13.59 20.60
N ARG A 182 20.15 -13.24 20.24
CA ARG A 182 18.98 -13.30 21.15
C ARG A 182 18.32 -14.67 21.09
N GLY A 183 17.75 -15.12 22.21
CA GLY A 183 16.88 -16.30 22.23
C GLY A 183 15.48 -16.01 21.68
N LYS A 184 14.74 -17.05 21.25
CA LYS A 184 13.36 -16.95 20.76
C LYS A 184 12.44 -16.13 21.67
N LYS A 185 12.48 -16.38 22.99
CA LYS A 185 11.64 -15.68 23.97
C LYS A 185 11.94 -14.18 24.00
N GLN A 186 13.22 -13.83 23.93
CA GLN A 186 13.68 -12.45 23.93
C GLN A 186 13.29 -11.74 22.63
N PHE A 187 13.50 -12.39 21.48
CA PHE A 187 13.04 -11.88 20.19
C PHE A 187 11.54 -11.53 20.20
N LEU A 188 10.68 -12.46 20.65
CA LEU A 188 9.24 -12.22 20.65
C LEU A 188 8.81 -11.11 21.62
N ALA A 189 9.54 -10.91 22.72
CA ALA A 189 9.27 -9.85 23.68
C ALA A 189 9.73 -8.47 23.20
N GLU A 190 10.84 -8.42 22.45
CA GLU A 190 11.44 -7.17 21.98
C GLU A 190 10.90 -6.72 20.61
N LEU A 191 10.35 -7.63 19.79
CA LEU A 191 9.84 -7.33 18.45
C LEU A 191 8.92 -6.11 18.37
N PRO A 192 7.91 -5.91 19.25
CA PRO A 192 7.04 -4.75 19.17
C PRO A 192 7.79 -3.40 19.24
N LYS A 193 8.88 -3.34 20.01
CA LYS A 193 9.70 -2.12 20.16
C LYS A 193 10.46 -1.79 18.88
N HIS A 194 10.93 -2.83 18.18
CA HIS A 194 11.74 -2.67 16.99
C HIS A 194 10.94 -2.48 15.68
N LEU A 195 9.60 -2.62 15.70
CA LEU A 195 8.78 -2.36 14.51
C LEU A 195 8.91 -0.91 14.00
N GLN A 196 9.06 0.03 14.92
CA GLN A 196 9.18 1.46 14.59
C GLN A 196 10.61 1.85 14.21
N GLU A 197 11.62 1.10 14.70
CA GLU A 197 13.04 1.38 14.47
C GLU A 197 13.53 0.82 13.13
N ASP A 198 13.01 -0.34 12.70
CA ASP A 198 13.49 -1.05 11.53
C ASP A 198 12.35 -1.37 10.54
N PRO A 199 12.26 -0.65 9.40
CA PRO A 199 11.19 -0.84 8.43
C PRO A 199 11.27 -2.20 7.70
N ILE A 200 12.33 -3.00 7.91
CA ILE A 200 12.45 -4.35 7.32
C ILE A 200 11.36 -5.30 7.84
N TRP A 201 10.87 -5.08 9.06
CA TRP A 201 9.86 -5.94 9.68
C TRP A 201 8.52 -5.90 8.98
N TRP A 202 8.33 -4.95 8.06
CA TRP A 202 7.15 -4.71 7.25
C TRP A 202 7.27 -5.24 5.81
N ARG A 203 8.44 -5.80 5.46
CA ARG A 203 8.80 -6.28 4.12
C ARG A 203 8.71 -7.80 4.08
N TRP A 204 7.49 -8.33 4.07
CA TRP A 204 7.21 -9.75 3.84
C TRP A 204 6.08 -9.91 2.82
#